data_AF-A0A7Z9JG37-F1
#
_entry.id   AF-A0A7Z9JG37-F1
#
_cell.length_a   1.000
_cell.length_b   1.000
_cell.length_c   1.000
_cell.angle_alpha   90.00
_cell.angle_beta   90.00
_cell.angle_gamma   90.00
#
_symmetry.space_group_name_H-M   'P 1'
#
loop_
_entity.id
_entity.type
_entity.pdbx_description
1 polymer ?
#
loop_
_entity_poly.entity_id
_entity_poly.type
_entity_poly.pdbx_seq_one_letter_code
_entity_poly.pdbx_strand_id
1 'polypeptide(L)'
;MTENTNNPQASSLDRCVVLVPLERIDAAVAIAHKFEIQASYEHETPLAMAEICLLLKQAQANQGWDTSTQTVRLILMHASELPGVTQMLAGIRKYLPNVVVSELRDGRIEEIKIQRSVVDSITEMPVVHSEAVDAEELSMLLYKKPQEVDE
;
A
#
# COMPACT_ATOMS: atom_id res chain seq x y z
N MET A 1 -0.95 -24.99 42.81
CA MET A 1 -1.28 -23.60 42.43
C MET A 1 -0.32 -23.21 41.33
N THR A 2 -0.75 -23.32 40.07
CA THR A 2 0.06 -23.05 38.88
C THR A 2 -0.65 -21.96 38.10
N GLU A 3 -0.26 -20.71 38.33
CA GLU A 3 -0.58 -19.61 37.44
C GLU A 3 0.60 -19.44 36.49
N ASN A 4 0.38 -19.84 35.24
CA ASN A 4 1.26 -19.51 34.13
C ASN A 4 0.37 -18.87 33.06
N THR A 5 0.00 -17.61 33.29
CA THR A 5 -0.70 -16.76 32.34
C THR A 5 0.28 -16.20 31.33
N ASN A 6 0.67 -17.02 30.37
CA ASN A 6 1.29 -16.56 29.13
C ASN A 6 0.39 -17.00 27.98
N ASN A 7 -0.50 -16.11 27.55
CA ASN A 7 -0.74 -16.01 26.12
C ASN A 7 -1.02 -14.54 25.82
N PRO A 8 -0.17 -13.86 25.02
CA PRO A 8 -0.43 -12.50 24.64
C PRO A 8 -1.70 -12.50 23.78
N GLN A 9 -2.60 -11.59 24.13
CA GLN A 9 -3.57 -10.93 23.26
C GLN A 9 -3.83 -11.66 21.94
N ALA A 10 -5.02 -12.26 21.84
CA ALA A 10 -5.70 -12.47 20.59
C ALA A 10 -5.75 -11.12 19.84
N SER A 11 -4.71 -10.87 19.03
CA SER A 11 -4.55 -9.67 18.23
C SER A 11 -5.64 -9.69 17.17
N SER A 12 -6.33 -8.56 17.01
CA SER A 12 -7.25 -8.28 15.91
C SER A 12 -6.83 -9.01 14.64
N LEU A 13 -7.71 -9.82 14.05
CA LEU A 13 -7.41 -10.53 12.81
C LEU A 13 -7.01 -9.51 11.73
N ASP A 14 -5.71 -9.39 11.49
CA ASP A 14 -5.17 -8.49 10.48
C ASP A 14 -5.57 -9.03 9.11
N ARG A 15 -6.57 -8.38 8.50
CA ARG A 15 -7.01 -8.69 7.14
C ARG A 15 -5.82 -8.51 6.19
N CYS A 16 -5.61 -9.50 5.33
CA CYS A 16 -4.58 -9.47 4.31
C CYS A 16 -5.21 -9.51 2.90
N VAL A 17 -4.42 -9.10 1.92
CA VAL A 17 -4.76 -9.24 0.50
C VAL A 17 -3.97 -10.40 -0.06
N VAL A 18 -4.64 -11.36 -0.68
CA VAL A 18 -4.02 -12.47 -1.40
C VAL A 18 -4.15 -12.20 -2.89
N LEU A 19 -3.02 -11.96 -3.57
CA LEU A 19 -2.99 -11.83 -5.01
C LEU A 19 -2.70 -13.20 -5.64
N VAL A 20 -3.67 -13.72 -6.39
CA VAL A 20 -3.63 -15.08 -6.95
C VAL A 20 -4.33 -15.13 -8.32
N PRO A 21 -3.80 -15.86 -9.32
CA PRO A 21 -4.52 -16.14 -10.56
C PRO A 21 -5.91 -16.75 -10.29
N LEU A 22 -6.90 -16.38 -11.10
CA LEU A 22 -8.28 -16.84 -10.92
C LEU A 22 -8.38 -18.37 -10.94
N GLU A 23 -7.58 -19.02 -11.77
CA GLU A 23 -7.52 -20.48 -11.94
C GLU A 23 -6.99 -21.22 -10.70
N ARG A 24 -6.40 -20.48 -9.76
CA ARG A 24 -5.74 -21.04 -8.56
C ARG A 24 -6.40 -20.59 -7.25
N ILE A 25 -7.59 -19.99 -7.32
CA ILE A 25 -8.31 -19.48 -6.15
C ILE A 25 -8.58 -20.57 -5.10
N ASP A 26 -8.99 -21.78 -5.51
CA ASP A 26 -9.30 -22.87 -4.57
C ASP A 26 -8.08 -23.28 -3.75
N ALA A 27 -6.90 -23.29 -4.37
CA ALA A 27 -5.64 -23.56 -3.68
C ALA A 27 -5.31 -22.43 -2.69
N ALA A 28 -5.51 -21.17 -3.07
CA ALA A 28 -5.32 -20.04 -2.18
C ALA A 28 -6.28 -20.07 -0.98
N VAL A 29 -7.55 -20.43 -1.19
CA VAL A 29 -8.56 -20.56 -0.12
C VAL A 29 -8.18 -21.69 0.84
N ALA A 30 -7.78 -22.85 0.32
CA ALA A 30 -7.34 -23.97 1.15
C ALA A 30 -6.11 -23.60 2.01
N ILE A 31 -5.18 -22.83 1.45
CA ILE A 31 -3.98 -22.36 2.15
C ILE A 31 -4.33 -21.31 3.19
N ALA A 32 -5.15 -20.32 2.85
CA ALA A 32 -5.60 -19.31 3.80
C ALA A 32 -6.33 -19.95 4.98
N HIS A 33 -7.19 -20.94 4.74
CA HIS A 33 -7.85 -21.70 5.79
C HIS A 33 -6.85 -22.47 6.66
N LYS A 34 -5.86 -23.15 6.05
CA LYS A 34 -4.81 -23.89 6.76
C LYS A 34 -3.99 -22.99 7.70
N PHE A 35 -3.76 -21.74 7.32
CA PHE A 35 -2.99 -20.77 8.09
C PHE A 35 -3.87 -19.81 8.90
N GLU A 36 -5.18 -20.03 8.97
CA GLU A 36 -6.17 -19.19 9.67
C GLU A 36 -6.11 -17.70 9.25
N ILE A 37 -5.84 -17.47 7.97
CA ILE A 37 -5.67 -16.13 7.40
C ILE A 37 -7.03 -15.57 6.98
N GLN A 38 -7.36 -14.38 7.46
CA GLN A 38 -8.45 -13.58 6.89
C GLN A 38 -7.97 -12.84 5.64
N ALA A 39 -8.37 -13.35 4.47
CA ALA A 39 -7.92 -12.84 3.18
C ALA A 39 -9.06 -12.23 2.36
N SER A 40 -8.81 -11.07 1.75
CA SER A 40 -9.48 -10.63 0.53
C SER A 40 -8.69 -11.22 -0.65
N TYR A 41 -9.35 -11.97 -1.55
CA TYR A 41 -8.69 -12.59 -2.70
C TYR A 41 -8.86 -11.70 -3.92
N GLU A 42 -7.74 -11.36 -4.54
CA GLU A 42 -7.71 -10.52 -5.72
C GLU A 42 -6.98 -11.23 -6.86
N HIS A 43 -7.51 -11.06 -8.07
CA HIS A 43 -7.01 -11.71 -9.28
C HIS A 43 -6.33 -10.74 -10.24
N GLU A 44 -6.50 -9.45 -9.99
CA GLU A 44 -5.91 -8.40 -10.80
C GLU A 44 -5.05 -7.49 -9.94
N THR A 45 -3.85 -7.20 -10.44
CA THR A 45 -2.88 -6.33 -9.78
C THR A 45 -3.47 -4.96 -9.38
N PRO A 46 -4.26 -4.24 -10.22
CA PRO A 46 -4.84 -2.96 -9.84
C PRO A 46 -5.87 -3.09 -8.70
N LEU A 47 -6.66 -4.16 -8.68
CA LEU A 47 -7.65 -4.41 -7.62
C LEU A 47 -6.96 -4.74 -6.30
N ALA A 48 -5.92 -5.56 -6.33
CA ALA A 48 -5.08 -5.82 -5.16
C ALA A 48 -4.47 -4.53 -4.59
N MET A 49 -3.97 -3.64 -5.45
CA MET A 49 -3.46 -2.35 -5.02
C MET A 49 -4.56 -1.45 -4.41
N ALA A 50 -5.76 -1.46 -4.99
CA ALA A 50 -6.90 -0.70 -4.46
C ALA A 50 -7.32 -1.22 -3.07
N GLU A 51 -7.41 -2.54 -2.89
CA GLU A 51 -7.75 -3.16 -1.61
C GLU A 51 -6.66 -2.89 -0.55
N ILE A 52 -5.37 -2.97 -0.91
CA ILE A 52 -4.27 -2.58 -0.01
C ILE A 52 -4.44 -1.13 0.43
N CYS A 53 -4.73 -0.21 -0.50
CA CYS A 53 -4.96 1.20 -0.18
C CYS A 53 -6.16 1.38 0.74
N LEU A 54 -7.24 0.63 0.54
CA LEU A 54 -8.44 0.66 1.37
C LEU A 54 -8.14 0.19 2.80
N LEU A 55 -7.44 -0.95 2.94
CA LEU A 55 -7.03 -1.47 4.24
C LEU A 55 -6.10 -0.51 4.98
N LEU A 56 -5.18 0.14 4.27
CA LEU A 56 -4.31 1.17 4.87
C LEU A 56 -5.11 2.38 5.35
N LYS A 57 -6.11 2.83 4.58
CA LYS A 57 -6.99 3.93 4.99
C LYS A 57 -7.86 3.55 6.18
N GLN A 58 -8.37 2.33 6.21
CA GLN A 58 -9.12 1.79 7.34
C GLN A 58 -8.24 1.70 8.60
N ALA A 59 -7.02 1.19 8.46
CA ALA A 59 -6.03 1.16 9.54
C ALA A 59 -5.73 2.56 10.08
N GLN A 60 -5.52 3.55 9.20
CA GLN A 60 -5.31 4.96 9.59
C GLN A 60 -6.53 5.55 10.32
N ALA A 61 -7.75 5.24 9.86
CA ALA A 61 -8.97 5.74 10.48
C ALA A 61 -9.24 5.11 11.86
N ASN A 62 -8.84 3.85 12.05
CA ASN A 62 -9.01 3.11 13.30
C ASN A 62 -7.91 3.40 14.32
N GLN A 63 -6.77 3.94 13.88
CA GLN A 63 -5.70 4.45 14.75
C GLN A 63 -6.18 5.74 15.44
N GLY A 64 -6.85 5.58 16.58
CA GLY A 64 -7.15 6.69 17.50
C GLY A 64 -5.89 7.15 18.26
N TRP A 65 -5.99 7.31 19.58
CA TRP A 65 -4.82 7.62 20.44
C TRP A 65 -3.81 6.49 20.59
N ASP A 66 -4.14 5.27 20.13
CA ASP A 66 -3.27 4.12 20.22
C ASP A 66 -2.26 4.12 19.07
N THR A 67 -0.97 4.13 19.41
CA THR A 67 0.16 4.15 18.47
C THR A 67 0.44 2.80 17.82
N SER A 68 -0.40 1.78 18.05
CA SER A 68 -0.24 0.46 17.44
C SER A 68 -0.43 0.56 15.91
N THR A 69 0.67 0.38 15.18
CA THR A 69 0.69 0.50 13.73
C THR A 69 0.11 -0.78 13.14
N GLN A 70 -1.18 -0.75 12.77
CA GLN A 70 -1.81 -1.88 12.10
C GLN A 70 -1.10 -2.12 10.75
N THR A 71 -0.59 -3.34 10.59
CA THR A 71 0.24 -3.71 9.44
C THR A 71 -0.62 -4.35 8.37
N VAL A 72 -0.64 -3.78 7.17
CA VAL A 72 -1.34 -4.38 6.03
C VAL A 72 -0.41 -5.38 5.37
N ARG A 73 -0.93 -6.58 5.07
CA ARG A 73 -0.15 -7.66 4.47
C ARG A 73 -0.66 -8.00 3.07
N LEU A 74 0.26 -8.09 2.11
CA LEU A 74 0.05 -8.65 0.78
C LEU A 74 0.71 -10.02 0.72
N ILE A 75 -0.03 -11.06 0.30
CA ILE A 75 0.48 -12.41 0.07
C ILE A 75 0.38 -12.72 -1.42
N LEU A 76 1.50 -13.03 -2.04
CA LEU A 76 1.59 -13.44 -3.43
C LEU A 76 1.49 -14.96 -3.51
N MET A 77 0.54 -15.47 -4.31
CA MET A 77 0.40 -16.89 -4.61
C MET A 77 0.35 -17.09 -6.11
N HIS A 78 1.38 -17.73 -6.68
CA HIS A 78 1.50 -17.88 -8.15
C HIS A 78 1.40 -16.55 -8.93
N ALA A 79 1.73 -15.43 -8.28
CA ALA A 79 1.55 -14.09 -8.84
C ALA A 79 2.49 -13.78 -10.01
N SER A 80 3.51 -14.60 -10.27
CA SER A 80 4.35 -14.49 -11.48
C SER A 80 3.56 -14.64 -12.79
N GLU A 81 2.38 -15.25 -12.72
CA GLU A 81 1.48 -15.43 -13.86
C GLU A 81 0.64 -14.17 -14.14
N LEU A 82 0.61 -13.20 -13.22
CA LEU A 82 -0.22 -12.01 -13.32
C LEU A 82 0.55 -10.83 -13.92
N PRO A 83 -0.05 -10.09 -14.87
CA PRO A 83 0.56 -8.90 -15.42
C PRO A 83 0.62 -7.79 -14.37
N GLY A 84 1.69 -6.97 -14.43
CA GLY A 84 1.80 -5.77 -13.60
C GLY A 84 2.36 -5.97 -12.19
N VAL A 85 2.61 -7.21 -11.75
CA VAL A 85 3.05 -7.49 -10.38
C VAL A 85 4.35 -6.80 -10.05
N THR A 86 5.33 -6.78 -10.96
CA THR A 86 6.60 -6.06 -10.76
C THR A 86 6.38 -4.56 -10.55
N GLN A 87 5.51 -3.93 -11.34
CA GLN A 87 5.19 -2.51 -11.23
C GLN A 87 4.45 -2.21 -9.92
N MET A 88 3.50 -3.06 -9.53
CA MET A 88 2.79 -2.91 -8.25
C MET A 88 3.74 -3.05 -7.07
N LEU A 89 4.63 -4.05 -7.08
CA LEU A 89 5.64 -4.21 -6.05
C LEU A 89 6.54 -2.98 -5.99
N ALA A 90 7.00 -2.44 -7.11
CA ALA A 90 7.76 -1.19 -7.13
C ALA A 90 6.98 -0.01 -6.53
N GLY A 91 5.67 0.09 -6.82
CA GLY A 91 4.77 1.09 -6.24
C GLY A 91 4.61 0.96 -4.74
N ILE A 92 4.34 -0.25 -4.25
CA ILE A 92 4.24 -0.56 -2.81
C ILE A 92 5.53 -0.16 -2.10
N ARG A 93 6.68 -0.53 -2.67
CA ARG A 93 7.99 -0.18 -2.11
C ARG A 93 8.22 1.32 -1.98
N LYS A 94 7.78 2.08 -2.98
CA LYS A 94 8.02 3.52 -3.04
C LYS A 94 7.05 4.33 -2.19
N TYR A 95 5.78 3.92 -2.14
CA TYR A 95 4.72 4.75 -1.59
C TYR A 95 4.07 4.18 -0.31
N LEU A 96 4.17 2.86 -0.08
CA LEU A 96 3.45 2.17 1.00
C LEU A 96 4.42 1.39 1.93
N PRO A 97 5.26 2.09 2.73
CA PRO A 97 6.33 1.47 3.51
C PRO A 97 5.85 0.57 4.67
N ASN A 98 4.56 0.63 5.01
CA ASN A 98 3.93 -0.14 6.10
C ASN A 98 3.25 -1.42 5.58
N VAL A 99 3.36 -1.71 4.29
CA VAL A 99 2.82 -2.95 3.71
C VAL A 99 3.88 -4.03 3.76
N VAL A 100 3.57 -5.13 4.43
CA VAL A 100 4.40 -6.33 4.44
C VAL A 100 4.04 -7.19 3.25
N VAL A 101 5.02 -7.51 2.40
CA VAL A 101 4.82 -8.38 1.25
C VAL A 101 5.42 -9.75 1.54
N SER A 102 4.60 -10.78 1.44
CA SER A 102 5.02 -12.17 1.56
C SER A 102 4.69 -12.96 0.30
N GLU A 103 5.37 -14.07 0.09
CA GLU A 103 5.12 -14.99 -1.01
C GLU A 103 4.98 -16.41 -0.48
N LEU A 104 4.05 -17.15 -1.09
CA LEU A 104 3.91 -18.57 -0.83
C LEU A 104 4.96 -19.35 -1.65
N ARG A 105 5.95 -19.92 -0.96
CA ARG A 105 7.00 -20.78 -1.53
C ARG A 105 7.00 -22.12 -0.81
N ASP A 106 6.93 -23.22 -1.57
CA ASP A 106 7.00 -24.59 -1.04
C ASP A 106 6.05 -24.85 0.16
N GLY A 107 4.85 -24.27 0.11
CA GLY A 107 3.83 -24.40 1.16
C GLY A 107 4.10 -23.61 2.44
N ARG A 108 5.05 -22.67 2.41
CA ARG A 108 5.35 -21.71 3.49
C ARG A 108 5.15 -20.29 3.01
N ILE A 109 4.73 -19.41 3.91
CA ILE A 109 4.59 -17.98 3.63
C ILE A 109 5.88 -17.31 4.10
N GLU A 110 6.66 -16.81 3.15
CA GLU A 110 7.94 -16.17 3.41
C GLU A 110 7.84 -14.68 3.11
N GLU A 111 8.30 -13.84 4.04
CA GLU A 111 8.34 -12.41 3.80
C GLU A 111 9.42 -12.08 2.76
N ILE A 112 9.01 -11.41 1.69
CA ILE A 112 9.96 -10.85 0.74
C ILE A 112 10.55 -9.63 1.43
N LYS A 113 11.78 -9.75 1.92
CA LYS A 113 12.56 -8.58 2.34
C LYS A 113 12.68 -7.65 1.16
N ILE A 114 11.80 -6.66 1.14
CA ILE A 114 11.95 -5.49 0.30
C ILE A 114 13.20 -4.82 0.85
N GLN A 115 14.34 -5.06 0.19
CA GLN A 115 15.51 -4.24 0.41
C GLN A 115 15.06 -2.83 0.04
N ARG A 116 14.83 -2.00 1.07
CA ARG A 116 14.83 -0.56 0.92
C ARG A 116 16.20 -0.29 0.32
N SER A 117 16.24 -0.06 -0.99
CA SER A 117 17.34 0.69 -1.57
C SER A 117 17.48 1.87 -0.63
N VAL A 118 18.63 1.97 0.02
CA VAL A 118 19.05 3.16 0.70
C VAL A 118 18.95 4.22 -0.37
N VAL A 119 17.82 4.93 -0.41
CA VAL A 119 17.77 6.25 -1.01
C VAL A 119 18.62 7.03 -0.03
N ASP A 120 19.92 7.02 -0.31
CA ASP A 120 20.90 7.90 0.29
C ASP A 120 20.22 9.23 0.51
N SER A 121 20.19 9.64 1.77
CA SER A 121 20.15 11.02 2.21
C SER A 121 19.82 12.00 1.08
N ILE A 122 18.54 12.36 0.96
CA ILE A 122 18.21 13.67 0.41
C ILE A 122 18.73 14.68 1.45
N THR A 123 20.03 14.94 1.42
CA THR A 123 20.72 15.99 2.18
C THR A 123 20.58 17.35 1.51
N GLU A 124 19.84 17.44 0.41
CA GLU A 124 19.45 18.72 -0.17
C GLU A 124 17.94 18.81 -0.23
N MET A 125 17.41 19.68 0.64
CA MET A 125 16.05 20.20 0.51
C MET A 125 15.85 20.64 -0.95
N PRO A 126 14.80 20.19 -1.66
CA PRO A 126 14.59 20.61 -3.04
C PRO A 126 14.54 22.14 -3.03
N VAL A 127 15.46 22.77 -3.77
CA VAL A 127 15.48 24.22 -3.89
C VAL A 127 14.23 24.60 -4.68
N VAL A 128 13.17 24.93 -3.95
CA VAL A 128 12.00 25.59 -4.53
C VAL A 128 12.49 26.97 -4.94
N HIS A 129 12.71 27.18 -6.23
CA HIS A 129 12.81 28.52 -6.80
C HIS A 129 11.42 29.14 -6.72
N SER A 130 11.08 29.71 -5.56
CA SER A 130 10.01 30.67 -5.45
C SER A 130 10.58 32.00 -5.96
N GLU A 131 10.46 32.25 -7.25
CA GLU A 131 10.50 33.63 -7.71
C GLU A 131 9.37 34.36 -6.97
N ALA A 132 9.69 35.51 -6.36
CA ALA A 132 8.70 36.32 -5.67
C ALA A 132 7.78 36.91 -6.73
N VAL A 133 6.70 36.19 -7.05
CA VAL A 133 5.67 36.66 -7.97
C VAL A 133 5.00 37.85 -7.30
N ASP A 134 5.19 39.04 -7.87
CA ASP A 134 4.57 40.27 -7.39
C ASP A 134 3.06 40.22 -7.65
N ALA A 135 2.28 40.85 -6.77
CA ALA A 135 0.83 40.92 -6.89
C ALA A 135 0.39 41.58 -8.22
N GLU A 136 1.24 42.43 -8.79
CA GLU A 136 1.04 43.07 -10.08
C GLU A 136 1.06 42.05 -11.25
N GLU A 137 1.94 41.04 -11.23
CA GLU A 137 1.99 40.00 -12.26
C GLU A 137 0.77 39.08 -12.19
N LEU A 138 0.30 38.75 -10.99
CA LEU A 138 -0.94 37.98 -10.79
C LEU A 138 -2.18 38.77 -11.24
N SER A 139 -2.15 40.10 -11.14
CA SER A 139 -3.25 40.96 -11.55
C SER A 139 -3.44 40.97 -13.08
N MET A 140 -2.39 40.75 -13.86
CA MET A 140 -2.49 40.64 -15.33
C MET A 140 -3.24 39.40 -15.80
N LEU A 141 -3.24 38.31 -15.01
CA LEU A 141 -3.94 37.07 -15.36
C LEU A 141 -5.46 37.17 -15.19
N LEU A 142 -5.93 38.14 -14.39
CA LEU A 142 -7.35 38.33 -14.08
C LEU A 142 -8.03 39.36 -15.00
N TYR A 143 -7.27 40.24 -15.66
CA TYR A 143 -7.80 41.17 -16.65
C TYR A 143 -7.80 40.59 -18.06
N LYS A 144 -8.69 39.62 -18.32
CA LYS A 144 -9.21 39.45 -19.68
C LYS A 144 -10.22 40.56 -19.95
N LYS A 145 -9.77 41.70 -20.47
CA LYS A 145 -10.70 42.60 -21.18
C LYS A 145 -11.29 41.80 -22.35
N PRO A 146 -12.62 41.76 -22.54
CA PRO A 146 -13.18 41.37 -23.82
C PRO A 146 -12.59 42.29 -24.87
N GLN A 147 -11.95 41.71 -25.88
CA GLN A 147 -11.51 42.43 -27.05
C GLN A 147 -12.79 42.92 -27.75
N GLU A 148 -13.11 44.21 -27.68
CA GLU A 148 -14.10 44.81 -28.57
C GLU A 148 -13.56 44.62 -29.99
N VAL A 149 -14.30 43.86 -30.80
CA VAL A 149 -14.06 43.72 -32.22
C VAL A 149 -14.73 44.93 -32.85
N ASP A 150 -13.93 45.86 -33.38
CA ASP A 150 -14.42 46.96 -34.21
C ASP A 150 -15.07 46.39 -35.48
N GLU A 151 -16.34 46.74 -35.72
CA GLU A 151 -16.97 46.82 -37.06
C GLU A 151 -17.60 48.20 -37.25
#